data_AF-A0A2V5YBW3-F1
#
_entry.id   AF-A0A2V5YBW3-F1
#
_cell.length_a   1.000
_cell.length_b   1.000
_cell.length_c   1.000
_cell.angle_alpha   90.00
_cell.angle_beta   90.00
_cell.angle_gamma   90.00
#
_symmetry.space_group_name_H-M   'P 1'
#
loop_
_entity.id
_entity.type
_entity.pdbx_description
1 polymer ?
#
loop_
_entity_poly.entity_id
_entity_poly.type
_entity_poly.pdbx_seq_one_letter_code
_entity_poly.pdbx_strand_id
1 'polypeptide(L)'
;MIRLLAGFFAFGTAMCTLTIVLLIFPGSPLDSLWTLNPDARVAFQSLGKGAIWLMFVVGAGCAFAAIGLWRRSLWGIRIALVILSLNIFGDLLNAVVRHDYRALIGLPVGGAMIFYLARN
;
A
#
# COMPACT_ATOMS: atom_id res chain seq x y z
N MET A 1 3.27 -19.30 2.99
CA MET A 1 3.64 -17.99 2.41
C MET A 1 2.49 -17.27 1.70
N ILE A 2 1.76 -17.88 0.74
CA ILE A 2 0.62 -17.22 0.07
C ILE A 2 -0.44 -16.66 1.03
N ARG A 3 -0.74 -17.36 2.14
CA ARG A 3 -1.65 -16.86 3.19
C ARG A 3 -1.10 -15.64 3.96
N LEU A 4 0.22 -15.59 4.18
CA LEU A 4 0.88 -14.43 4.79
C LEU A 4 0.80 -13.22 3.87
N LEU A 5 1.04 -13.42 2.57
CA LEU A 5 0.91 -12.36 1.57
C LEU A 5 -0.54 -11.88 1.44
N ALA A 6 -1.51 -12.80 1.45
CA ALA A 6 -2.93 -12.45 1.47
C ALA A 6 -3.30 -11.66 2.73
N GLY A 7 -2.75 -12.05 3.90
CA GLY A 7 -2.87 -11.28 5.14
C GLY A 7 -2.25 -9.88 5.05
N PHE A 8 -1.08 -9.76 4.43
CA PHE A 8 -0.41 -8.48 4.18
C PHE A 8 -1.26 -7.56 3.28
N PHE A 9 -1.79 -8.09 2.17
CA PHE A 9 -2.70 -7.33 1.29
C PHE A 9 -4.03 -6.98 1.97
N ALA A 10 -4.57 -7.86 2.83
CA ALA A 10 -5.75 -7.57 3.64
C ALA A 10 -5.48 -6.44 4.64
N PHE A 11 -4.32 -6.45 5.29
CA PHE A 11 -3.87 -5.36 6.17
C PHE A 11 -3.68 -4.04 5.39
N GLY A 12 -3.06 -4.10 4.20
CA GLY A 12 -2.93 -2.94 3.32
C GLY A 12 -4.29 -2.37 2.90
N THR A 13 -5.27 -3.24 2.63
CA THR A 13 -6.66 -2.84 2.37
C THR A 13 -7.22 -2.09 3.57
N ALA A 14 -7.13 -2.66 4.78
CA ALA A 14 -7.64 -2.04 6.00
C ALA A 14 -7.01 -0.65 6.27
N MET A 15 -5.70 -0.52 6.05
CA MET A 15 -5.00 0.76 6.16
C MET A 15 -5.45 1.78 5.11
N CYS A 16 -5.72 1.35 3.87
CA CYS A 16 -6.30 2.22 2.84
C CYS A 16 -7.68 2.69 3.26
N THR A 17 -8.56 1.79 3.74
CA THR A 17 -9.90 2.17 4.21
C THR A 17 -9.81 3.15 5.37
N LEU A 18 -8.91 2.90 6.33
CA LEU A 18 -8.68 3.78 7.46
C LEU A 18 -8.22 5.17 7.00
N THR A 19 -7.34 5.24 6.00
CA THR A 19 -6.87 6.50 5.42
C THR A 19 -7.98 7.24 4.69
N ILE A 20 -8.85 6.53 3.96
CA ILE A 20 -10.03 7.11 3.31
C ILE A 20 -10.98 7.70 4.38
N VAL A 21 -11.22 6.97 5.48
CA VAL A 21 -12.05 7.46 6.59
C VAL A 21 -11.44 8.72 7.23
N LEU A 22 -10.13 8.72 7.48
CA LEU A 22 -9.39 9.89 7.98
C LEU A 22 -9.50 11.10 7.06
N LEU A 23 -9.46 10.89 5.74
CA LEU A 23 -9.56 11.95 4.73
C LEU A 23 -11.00 12.49 4.57
N ILE A 24 -12.01 11.63 4.74
CA ILE A 24 -13.43 12.02 4.64
C ILE A 24 -13.90 12.72 5.92
N PHE A 25 -13.39 12.34 7.10
CA PHE A 25 -13.72 12.94 8.40
C PHE A 25 -12.51 13.68 9.03
N PRO A 26 -12.07 14.81 8.44
CA PRO A 26 -11.02 15.63 9.02
C PRO A 26 -11.49 16.22 10.37
N GLY A 27 -10.63 16.17 11.41
CA GLY A 27 -10.96 16.66 12.75
C GLY A 27 -11.59 15.65 13.73
N SER A 28 -11.66 14.36 13.36
CA SER A 28 -12.02 13.28 14.30
C SER A 28 -10.86 12.98 15.28
N PRO A 29 -11.09 12.34 16.44
CA PRO A 29 -9.99 11.93 17.33
C PRO A 29 -8.96 10.99 16.67
N LEU A 30 -9.30 10.41 15.51
CA LEU A 30 -8.36 9.63 14.69
C LEU A 30 -7.29 10.53 14.02
N ASP A 31 -7.43 11.86 13.99
CA ASP A 31 -6.38 12.76 13.47
C ASP A 31 -5.06 12.59 14.27
N SER A 32 -5.13 12.12 15.53
CA SER A 32 -3.96 11.70 16.30
C SER A 32 -3.15 10.59 15.63
N LEU A 33 -3.75 9.72 14.81
CA LEU A 33 -2.99 8.71 14.06
C LEU A 33 -2.01 9.32 13.06
N TRP A 34 -2.27 10.53 12.56
CA TRP A 34 -1.31 11.23 11.71
C TRP A 34 -0.05 11.66 12.46
N THR A 35 -0.06 11.72 13.80
CA THR A 35 1.17 12.01 14.56
C THR A 35 2.19 10.88 14.50
N LEU A 36 1.76 9.65 14.21
CA LEU A 36 2.68 8.53 13.94
C LEU A 36 3.40 8.69 12.60
N ASN A 37 2.78 9.34 11.61
CA ASN A 37 3.38 9.52 10.30
C ASN A 37 2.97 10.88 9.68
N PRO A 38 3.55 11.99 10.18
CA PRO A 38 3.18 13.35 9.75
C PRO A 38 3.52 13.59 8.27
N ASP A 39 4.55 12.91 7.76
CA ASP A 39 4.96 13.00 6.36
C ASP A 39 3.93 12.44 5.39
N ALA A 40 3.21 11.39 5.80
CA ALA A 40 2.10 10.84 5.03
C ALA A 40 0.94 11.85 4.96
N ARG A 41 0.65 12.54 6.07
CA ARG A 41 -0.41 13.57 6.12
C ARG A 41 -0.17 14.66 5.09
N VAL A 42 1.05 15.18 5.02
CA VAL A 42 1.42 16.25 4.08
C VAL A 42 1.25 15.80 2.63
N ALA A 43 1.67 14.57 2.31
CA ALA A 43 1.53 14.00 0.96
C ALA A 43 0.06 13.77 0.55
N PHE A 44 -0.80 13.33 1.48
CA PHE A 44 -2.22 13.17 1.17
C PHE A 44 -2.97 14.50 1.13
N GLN A 45 -2.59 15.48 1.96
CA GLN A 45 -3.18 16.82 1.93
C GLN A 45 -2.80 17.58 0.65
N SER A 46 -1.58 17.42 0.13
CA SER A 46 -1.20 18.04 -1.14
C SER A 46 -1.97 17.48 -2.34
N LEU A 47 -2.37 16.20 -2.28
CA LEU A 47 -3.25 15.56 -3.28
C LEU A 47 -4.74 15.90 -3.09
N GLY A 48 -5.15 16.34 -1.89
CA GLY A 48 -6.54 16.68 -1.58
C GLY A 48 -7.53 15.56 -1.90
N LYS A 49 -8.58 15.86 -2.66
CA LYS A 49 -9.59 14.86 -3.09
C LYS A 49 -9.01 13.74 -3.97
N GLY A 50 -7.89 13.98 -4.64
CA GLY A 50 -7.21 12.96 -5.44
C GLY A 50 -6.64 11.81 -4.59
N ALA A 51 -6.27 12.08 -3.33
CA ALA A 51 -5.78 11.08 -2.41
C ALA A 51 -6.83 10.00 -2.11
N ILE A 52 -8.10 10.37 -2.00
CA ILE A 52 -9.21 9.45 -1.74
C ILE A 52 -9.35 8.46 -2.90
N TRP A 53 -9.34 8.97 -4.14
CA TRP A 53 -9.40 8.12 -5.33
C TRP A 53 -8.21 7.19 -5.44
N LEU A 54 -7.01 7.70 -5.17
CA LEU A 54 -5.78 6.91 -5.20
C LEU A 54 -5.83 5.78 -4.15
N MET A 55 -6.20 6.10 -2.91
CA MET A 55 -6.36 5.11 -1.83
C MET A 55 -7.47 4.10 -2.12
N PHE A 56 -8.56 4.53 -2.77
CA PHE A 56 -9.63 3.61 -3.16
C PHE A 56 -9.15 2.60 -4.22
N VAL A 57 -8.43 3.06 -5.24
CA VAL A 57 -7.86 2.19 -6.28
C VAL A 57 -6.85 1.22 -5.70
N VAL A 58 -5.93 1.70 -4.85
CA VAL A 58 -4.93 0.86 -4.18
C VAL A 58 -5.61 -0.14 -3.25
N GLY A 59 -6.56 0.31 -2.41
CA GLY A 59 -7.31 -0.55 -1.49
C GLY A 59 -8.11 -1.63 -2.21
N ALA A 60 -8.80 -1.29 -3.31
CA ALA A 60 -9.50 -2.25 -4.15
C ALA A 60 -8.51 -3.27 -4.75
N GLY A 61 -7.38 -2.79 -5.30
CA GLY A 61 -6.31 -3.65 -5.81
C GLY A 61 -5.80 -4.63 -4.75
N CYS A 62 -5.54 -4.14 -3.54
CA CYS A 62 -5.11 -4.96 -2.41
C CYS A 62 -6.16 -6.01 -2.02
N ALA A 63 -7.45 -5.65 -2.01
CA ALA A 63 -8.53 -6.59 -1.74
C ALA A 63 -8.60 -7.69 -2.82
N PHE A 64 -8.51 -7.31 -4.10
CA PHE A 64 -8.49 -8.27 -5.21
C PHE A 64 -7.25 -9.16 -5.17
N ALA A 65 -6.07 -8.62 -4.83
CA ALA A 65 -4.84 -9.39 -4.63
C ALA A 65 -5.00 -10.39 -3.48
N ALA A 66 -5.55 -9.95 -2.33
CA ALA A 66 -5.79 -10.82 -1.19
C ALA A 66 -6.75 -11.97 -1.53
N ILE A 67 -7.88 -11.67 -2.18
CA ILE A 67 -8.86 -12.68 -2.62
C ILE A 67 -8.24 -13.63 -3.65
N GLY A 68 -7.53 -13.08 -4.64
CA GLY A 68 -6.91 -13.85 -5.71
C GLY A 68 -5.80 -14.77 -5.21
N LEU A 69 -4.98 -14.31 -4.25
CA LEU A 69 -3.99 -15.16 -3.57
C LEU A 69 -4.65 -16.21 -2.68
N TRP A 70 -5.73 -15.86 -1.98
CA TRP A 70 -6.49 -16.82 -1.17
C TRP A 70 -7.05 -17.96 -2.02
N ARG A 71 -7.55 -17.63 -3.22
CA ARG A 71 -8.01 -18.60 -4.24
C ARG A 71 -6.87 -19.24 -5.04
N ARG A 72 -5.60 -18.89 -4.76
CA ARG A 72 -4.42 -19.40 -5.46
C ARG A 72 -4.48 -19.20 -7.00
N SER A 73 -5.14 -18.14 -7.45
CA SER A 73 -5.38 -17.84 -8.86
C SER A 73 -4.23 -17.03 -9.47
N LEU A 74 -3.89 -17.33 -10.73
CA LEU A 74 -2.90 -16.60 -11.52
C LEU A 74 -3.23 -15.10 -11.66
N TRP A 75 -4.51 -14.74 -11.68
CA TRP A 75 -4.94 -13.34 -11.73
C TRP A 75 -4.59 -12.60 -10.44
N GLY A 76 -4.75 -13.25 -9.28
CA GLY A 76 -4.35 -12.69 -7.99
C GLY A 76 -2.85 -12.46 -7.90
N ILE A 77 -2.07 -13.42 -8.40
CA ILE A 77 -0.61 -13.32 -8.48
C ILE A 77 -0.19 -12.14 -9.36
N ARG A 78 -0.81 -11.98 -10.54
CA ARG A 78 -0.54 -10.83 -11.43
C ARG A 78 -0.88 -9.50 -10.78
N ILE A 79 -2.04 -9.38 -10.13
CA ILE A 79 -2.44 -8.15 -9.44
C ILE A 79 -1.48 -7.83 -8.29
N ALA A 80 -1.12 -8.83 -7.49
CA ALA A 80 -0.15 -8.67 -6.41
C ALA A 80 1.22 -8.19 -6.95
N LEU A 81 1.71 -8.77 -8.05
CA LEU A 81 2.94 -8.36 -8.71
C LEU A 81 2.90 -6.90 -9.17
N VAL A 82 1.80 -6.48 -9.80
CA VAL A 82 1.62 -5.09 -10.23
C VAL A 82 1.62 -4.14 -9.04
N ILE A 83 0.87 -4.45 -7.98
CA ILE A 83 0.82 -3.59 -6.79
C ILE A 83 2.18 -3.51 -6.10
N LEU A 84 2.86 -4.63 -5.91
CA LEU A 84 4.21 -4.65 -5.34
C LEU A 84 5.20 -3.84 -6.19
N SER A 85 5.12 -3.93 -7.52
CA SER A 85 5.99 -3.15 -8.41
C SER A 85 5.72 -1.66 -8.30
N LEU A 86 4.45 -1.26 -8.25
CA LEU A 86 4.05 0.14 -8.03
C LEU A 86 4.47 0.64 -6.65
N ASN A 87 4.40 -0.21 -5.63
CA ASN A 87 4.81 0.11 -4.27
C ASN A 87 6.32 0.34 -4.17
N ILE A 88 7.13 -0.54 -4.78
CA ILE A 88 8.58 -0.36 -4.91
C ILE A 88 8.92 0.90 -5.71
N PHE A 89 8.20 1.17 -6.79
CA PHE A 89 8.41 2.38 -7.58
C PHE A 89 8.09 3.65 -6.78
N GLY A 90 7.01 3.63 -6.00
CA GLY A 90 6.66 4.68 -5.06
C GLY A 90 7.73 4.90 -4.00
N ASP A 91 8.23 3.83 -3.39
CA ASP A 91 9.33 3.88 -2.42
C ASP A 91 10.61 4.43 -3.05
N LEU A 92 10.92 4.06 -4.30
CA LEU A 92 12.08 4.55 -5.03
C LEU A 92 11.96 6.04 -5.35
N LEU A 93 10.78 6.50 -5.82
CA LEU A 93 10.51 7.93 -6.01
C LEU A 93 10.63 8.69 -4.70
N ASN A 94 10.11 8.13 -3.61
CA ASN A 94 10.19 8.76 -2.30
C ASN A 94 11.64 8.80 -1.78
N ALA A 95 12.44 7.76 -2.00
CA ALA A 95 13.87 7.76 -1.69
C ALA A 95 14.65 8.79 -2.52
N VAL A 96 14.34 8.92 -3.82
CA VAL A 96 15.02 9.86 -4.72
C VAL A 96 14.63 11.31 -4.42
N VAL A 97 13.34 11.59 -4.23
CA VAL A 97 12.81 12.95 -4.02
C VAL A 97 13.01 13.44 -2.59
N ARG A 98 12.88 12.57 -1.58
CA ARG A 98 12.95 12.94 -0.15
C ARG A 98 14.25 12.56 0.55
N HIS A 99 15.17 11.82 -0.10
CA HIS A 99 16.41 11.31 0.50
C HIS A 99 16.17 10.52 1.81
N ASP A 100 14.98 9.93 1.94
CA ASP A 100 14.59 9.19 3.13
C ASP A 100 15.10 7.74 3.07
N TYR A 101 16.13 7.45 3.87
CA TYR A 101 16.70 6.11 4.04
C TYR A 101 15.71 5.06 4.57
N ARG A 102 14.53 5.48 5.09
CA ARG A 102 13.48 4.58 5.57
C ARG A 102 12.71 3.87 4.45
N ALA A 103 12.58 4.49 3.27
CA ALA A 103 11.96 3.86 2.10
C ALA A 103 12.81 2.68 1.55
N LEU A 104 14.09 2.64 1.91
CA LEU A 104 15.01 1.58 1.53
C LEU A 104 14.69 0.22 2.17
N ILE A 105 13.88 0.18 3.24
CA ILE A 105 13.46 -1.08 3.90
C ILE A 105 12.32 -1.76 3.12
N GLY A 106 11.44 -0.97 2.48
CA GLY A 106 10.34 -1.50 1.65
C GLY A 106 10.85 -2.18 0.38
N LEU A 107 11.96 -1.68 -0.17
CA LEU A 107 12.58 -2.17 -1.41
C LEU A 107 13.01 -3.66 -1.38
N PRO A 108 13.80 -4.14 -0.39
CA PRO A 108 14.20 -5.56 -0.32
C PRO A 108 13.03 -6.46 0.08
N VAL A 109 12.10 -5.99 0.91
CA VAL A 109 10.91 -6.77 1.32
C VAL A 109 9.99 -6.98 0.12
N GLY A 110 9.67 -5.91 -0.61
CA GLY A 110 8.88 -5.98 -1.83
C GLY A 110 9.56 -6.80 -2.92
N GLY A 111 10.86 -6.61 -3.13
CA GLY A 111 11.65 -7.36 -4.10
C GLY A 111 11.67 -8.87 -3.80
N ALA A 112 11.85 -9.26 -2.53
CA ALA A 112 11.79 -10.66 -2.12
C ALA A 112 10.41 -11.28 -2.34
N MET A 113 9.33 -10.53 -2.07
CA MET A 113 7.96 -10.97 -2.31
C MET A 113 7.66 -11.16 -3.81
N ILE A 114 8.11 -10.23 -4.66
CA ILE A 114 7.99 -10.34 -6.13
C ILE A 114 8.76 -11.56 -6.65
N PHE A 115 10.03 -11.70 -6.25
CA PHE A 115 10.88 -12.80 -6.70
C PHE A 115 10.27 -14.16 -6.33
N TYR A 116 9.70 -14.26 -5.13
CA TYR A 116 9.00 -15.47 -4.70
C TYR A 116 7.72 -15.74 -5.51
N LEU A 117 6.92 -14.71 -5.79
CA LEU A 117 5.71 -14.85 -6.62
C LEU A 117 6.01 -15.15 -8.08
N ALA A 118 7.10 -14.62 -8.63
CA ALA A 118 7.54 -14.87 -9.99
C ALA A 118 8.19 -16.26 -10.16
N ARG A 119 8.66 -16.88 -9.07
CA ARG A 119 9.30 -18.19 -9.09
C ARG A 119 8.34 -19.35 -8.82
N ASN A 120 7.16 -19.10 -8.26
CA ASN A 120 6.11 -20.10 -8.05
C ASN A 120 5.15 -20.17 -9.24
#